data_AF-M1FJH9-F1
#
_entry.id   AF-M1FJH9-F1
#
_cell.length_a   1.000
_cell.length_b   1.000
_cell.length_c   1.000
_cell.angle_alpha   90.00
_cell.angle_beta   90.00
_cell.angle_gamma   90.00
#
_symmetry.space_group_name_H-M   'P 1'
#
loop_
_entity.id
_entity.type
_entity.pdbx_description
1 polymer ?
#
loop_
_entity_poly.entity_id
_entity_poly.type
_entity_poly.pdbx_seq_one_letter_code
_entity_poly.pdbx_strand_id
1 'polypeptide(L)'
;MLGLTPTVQRFRENCQANWIAQNQPNVWRDTRYFLLLSGYLNYRLTGEFRDSSASQVGYPSYDYKRQTWARKRNFKWRLMPIGPEQLPQLIAPGEIVGALTVAAAGHLGLPTGLPELAATSDKACEVLGSA
;
A
#
# COMPACT_ATOMS: atom_id res chain seq x y z
N MET A 1 -11.49 13.82 25.78
CA MET A 1 -11.56 12.99 24.56
C MET A 1 -12.04 11.57 24.93
N LEU A 2 -13.19 11.45 25.62
CA LEU A 2 -13.59 10.21 26.32
C LEU A 2 -14.37 9.19 25.45
N GLY A 3 -14.93 9.61 24.31
CA GLY A 3 -15.76 8.73 23.45
C GLY A 3 -15.02 8.03 22.31
N LEU A 4 -13.73 8.33 22.08
CA LEU A 4 -12.95 7.77 20.96
C LEU A 4 -12.03 6.61 21.36
N THR A 5 -11.91 6.33 22.67
CA THR A 5 -10.99 5.32 23.21
C THR A 5 -11.16 3.93 22.61
N PRO A 6 -12.38 3.38 22.46
CA PRO A 6 -12.56 2.03 21.89
C PRO A 6 -12.13 1.96 20.42
N THR A 7 -12.45 3.00 19.64
CA THR A 7 -12.09 3.09 18.21
C THR A 7 -10.57 3.20 18.04
N VAL A 8 -9.91 4.01 18.87
CA VAL A 8 -8.45 4.17 18.85
C VAL A 8 -7.76 2.87 19.27
N GLN A 9 -8.28 2.18 20.28
CA GLN A 9 -7.73 0.93 20.74
C GLN A 9 -7.85 -0.16 19.67
N ARG A 10 -9.04 -0.34 19.08
CA ARG A 10 -9.26 -1.30 18.00
C ARG A 10 -8.39 -1.02 16.77
N PHE A 11 -8.19 0.25 16.44
CA PHE A 11 -7.28 0.65 15.37
C PHE A 11 -5.83 0.24 15.68
N ARG A 12 -5.39 0.43 16.93
CA ARG A 12 -4.03 0.07 17.35
C ARG A 12 -3.81 -1.44 17.32
N GLU A 13 -4.77 -2.22 17.82
CA GLU A 13 -4.74 -3.68 17.88
C GLU A 13 -4.72 -4.31 16.48
N ASN A 14 -5.46 -3.74 15.53
CA ASN A 14 -5.59 -4.32 14.19
C ASN A 14 -4.52 -3.85 13.19
N CYS A 15 -3.72 -2.83 13.53
CA CYS A 15 -2.67 -2.34 12.64
C CYS A 15 -1.41 -3.20 12.79
N GLN A 16 -1.10 -4.00 11.76
CA GLN A 16 0.03 -4.93 11.77
C GLN A 16 1.38 -4.22 12.02
N ALA A 17 1.54 -2.98 11.53
CA ALA A 17 2.75 -2.19 11.77
C ALA A 17 3.00 -1.91 13.26
N ASN A 18 1.94 -1.70 14.07
CA ASN A 18 2.09 -1.56 15.52
C ASN A 18 2.65 -2.84 16.15
N TRP A 19 2.11 -3.99 15.74
CA TRP A 19 2.56 -5.27 16.26
C TRP A 19 4.01 -5.55 15.89
N ILE A 20 4.42 -5.29 14.64
CA ILE A 20 5.80 -5.48 14.18
C ILE A 20 6.75 -4.53 14.92
N ALA A 21 6.39 -3.24 15.07
CA ALA A 21 7.22 -2.30 15.81
C ALA A 21 7.40 -2.68 17.29
N GLN A 22 6.38 -3.26 17.92
CA GLN A 22 6.43 -3.69 19.31
C GLN A 22 7.18 -5.02 19.51
N ASN A 23 6.91 -6.02 18.66
CA ASN A 23 7.39 -7.39 18.86
C ASN A 23 8.66 -7.71 18.05
N GLN A 24 8.93 -6.97 16.99
CA GLN A 24 10.09 -7.13 16.10
C GLN A 24 10.76 -5.78 15.82
N PRO A 25 11.24 -5.06 16.85
CA PRO A 25 11.72 -3.69 16.71
C PRO A 25 12.93 -3.55 15.79
N ASN A 26 13.79 -4.57 15.69
CA ASN A 26 14.91 -4.59 14.75
C ASN A 26 14.43 -4.64 13.29
N VAL A 27 13.44 -5.49 12.99
CA VAL A 27 12.83 -5.58 11.66
C VAL A 27 12.18 -4.24 11.30
N TRP A 28 11.43 -3.65 12.24
CA TRP A 28 10.79 -2.35 12.02
C TRP A 28 11.79 -1.23 11.75
N ARG A 29 12.87 -1.15 12.53
CA ARG A 29 13.95 -0.17 12.34
C ARG A 29 14.57 -0.27 10.94
N ASP A 30 14.74 -1.49 10.43
CA ASP A 30 15.37 -1.72 9.13
C ASP A 30 14.34 -1.68 7.97
N THR A 31 13.06 -1.41 8.28
CA THR A 31 11.98 -1.34 7.28
C THR A 31 11.96 0.02 6.58
N ARG A 32 12.35 0.02 5.30
CA ARG A 32 12.26 1.20 4.43
C ARG A 32 10.86 1.44 3.84
N TYR A 33 10.16 0.37 3.46
CA TYR A 33 8.82 0.46 2.86
C TYR A 33 7.85 -0.52 3.53
N PHE A 34 6.62 -0.07 3.75
CA PHE A 34 5.49 -0.86 4.24
C PHE A 34 4.41 -0.89 3.15
N LEU A 35 4.19 -2.06 2.55
CA LEU A 35 3.36 -2.22 1.36
C LEU A 35 2.21 -3.19 1.63
N LEU A 36 1.10 -2.97 0.93
CA LEU A 36 0.13 -4.04 0.69
C LEU A 36 0.71 -5.04 -0.32
N LEU A 37 0.06 -6.19 -0.44
CA LEU A 37 0.51 -7.25 -1.37
C LEU A 37 0.64 -6.74 -2.81
N SER A 38 -0.30 -5.91 -3.28
CA SER A 38 -0.25 -5.26 -4.60
C SER A 38 1.05 -4.46 -4.77
N GLY A 39 1.33 -3.52 -3.87
CA GLY A 39 2.56 -2.72 -3.93
C GLY A 39 3.84 -3.57 -3.88
N TYR A 40 3.84 -4.68 -3.14
CA TYR A 40 4.98 -5.61 -3.14
C TYR A 40 5.14 -6.32 -4.50
N LEU A 41 4.05 -6.79 -5.11
CA LEU A 41 4.09 -7.43 -6.42
C LEU A 41 4.53 -6.44 -7.51
N ASN A 42 3.96 -5.24 -7.51
CA ASN A 42 4.36 -4.15 -8.40
C ASN A 42 5.88 -3.89 -8.31
N TYR A 43 6.41 -3.76 -7.09
CA TYR A 43 7.86 -3.59 -6.86
C TYR A 43 8.66 -4.79 -7.39
N ARG A 44 8.20 -6.02 -7.17
CA ARG A 44 8.89 -7.22 -7.67
C ARG A 44 8.90 -7.30 -9.20
N LEU A 45 7.86 -6.77 -9.85
CA LEU A 45 7.71 -6.77 -11.30
C LEU A 45 8.50 -5.64 -11.96
N THR A 46 8.46 -4.43 -11.40
CA THR A 46 8.96 -3.21 -12.06
C THR A 46 10.13 -2.53 -11.36
N GLY A 47 10.39 -2.87 -10.10
CA GLY A 47 11.34 -2.15 -9.24
C GLY A 47 10.78 -0.85 -8.64
N GLU A 48 9.53 -0.49 -8.97
CA GLU A 48 8.91 0.77 -8.55
C GLU A 48 8.08 0.59 -7.28
N PHE A 49 8.22 1.50 -6.32
CA PHE A 49 7.34 1.58 -5.14
C PHE A 49 6.10 2.42 -5.46
N ARG A 50 5.29 1.93 -6.41
CA ARG A 50 4.05 2.57 -6.86
C ARG A 50 2.89 1.59 -6.71
N ASP A 51 1.73 2.09 -6.27
CA ASP A 51 0.53 1.26 -6.14
C ASP A 51 -0.72 2.06 -6.51
N SER A 52 -1.78 1.34 -6.86
CA SER A 52 -3.06 1.93 -7.22
C SER A 52 -3.75 2.52 -6.00
N SER A 53 -4.30 3.73 -6.15
CA SER A 53 -5.17 4.33 -5.15
C SER A 53 -6.44 3.49 -4.90
N ALA A 54 -6.90 2.72 -5.89
CA ALA A 54 -8.05 1.82 -5.74
C ALA A 54 -7.71 0.47 -5.10
N SER A 55 -6.42 0.13 -4.98
CA SER A 55 -5.96 -1.06 -4.25
C SER A 55 -5.75 -0.77 -2.76
N GLN A 56 -5.79 0.50 -2.35
CA GLN A 56 -5.57 0.87 -0.95
C GLN A 56 -6.77 0.50 -0.08
N VAL A 57 -6.60 -0.57 0.68
CA VAL A 57 -7.56 -1.08 1.66
C VAL A 57 -6.91 -1.13 3.05
N GLY A 58 -7.73 -0.98 4.10
CA GLY A 58 -7.28 -1.17 5.47
C GLY A 58 -6.79 0.10 6.18
N TYR A 59 -5.82 -0.09 7.08
CA TYR A 59 -5.45 0.86 8.13
C TYR A 59 -4.44 1.97 7.82
N PRO A 60 -3.64 1.97 6.73
CA PRO A 60 -2.76 3.11 6.45
C PRO A 60 -3.57 4.42 6.40
N SER A 61 -2.92 5.54 6.70
CA SER A 61 -3.60 6.84 6.74
C SER A 61 -4.01 7.28 5.33
N TYR A 62 -5.11 6.74 4.81
CA TYR A 62 -5.65 7.01 3.47
C TYR A 62 -6.85 7.98 3.54
N ASP A 63 -6.92 8.91 2.60
CA ASP A 63 -8.02 9.85 2.39
C ASP A 63 -8.89 9.37 1.22
N TYR A 64 -9.98 8.69 1.54
CA TYR A 64 -10.90 8.13 0.54
C TYR A 64 -11.56 9.18 -0.36
N LYS A 65 -11.73 10.43 0.10
CA LYS A 65 -12.33 11.49 -0.74
C LYS A 65 -11.35 11.98 -1.80
N ARG A 66 -10.06 12.06 -1.44
CA ARG A 66 -9.00 12.55 -2.31
C ARG A 66 -8.24 11.45 -3.03
N GLN A 67 -8.49 10.19 -2.69
CA GLN A 67 -7.79 9.01 -3.17
C GLN A 67 -6.26 9.10 -3.07
N THR A 68 -5.79 9.67 -1.95
CA THR A 68 -4.36 9.91 -1.68
C THR A 68 -4.02 9.58 -0.23
N TRP A 69 -2.73 9.50 0.10
CA TRP A 69 -2.32 9.48 1.49
C TRP A 69 -2.78 10.73 2.24
N ALA A 70 -3.19 10.55 3.48
CA ALA A 70 -3.66 11.63 4.32
C ALA A 70 -2.55 12.64 4.56
N ARG A 71 -2.92 13.92 4.61
CA ARG A 71 -2.00 15.02 4.92
C ARG A 71 -1.21 14.74 6.21
N LYS A 72 0.05 15.20 6.28
CA LYS A 72 0.97 14.97 7.42
C LYS A 72 0.39 15.32 8.80
N ARG A 73 -0.55 16.27 8.88
CA ARG A 73 -1.22 16.68 10.13
C ARG A 73 -2.38 15.77 10.56
N ASN A 74 -2.73 14.76 9.76
CA ASN A 74 -3.82 13.85 10.10
C ASN A 74 -3.47 13.03 11.35
N PHE A 75 -4.40 12.94 12.31
CA PHE A 75 -4.16 12.27 13.59
C PHE A 75 -3.86 10.76 13.43
N LYS A 76 -4.30 10.12 12.33
CA LYS A 76 -4.05 8.69 12.07
C LYS A 76 -2.55 8.36 12.04
N TRP A 77 -1.70 9.29 11.60
CA TRP A 77 -0.24 9.15 11.65
C TRP A 77 0.34 9.02 13.06
N ARG A 78 -0.40 9.44 14.09
CA ARG A 78 0.01 9.27 15.50
C ARG A 78 -0.43 7.94 16.10
N LEU A 79 -1.22 7.15 15.36
CA LEU A 79 -1.78 5.88 15.82
C LEU A 79 -1.00 4.66 15.33
N MET A 80 -0.03 4.88 14.44
CA MET A 80 0.81 3.86 13.82
C MET A 80 2.24 4.39 13.69
N PRO A 81 3.25 3.51 13.68
CA PRO A 81 4.64 3.91 13.49
C PRO A 81 4.99 4.22 12.03
N ILE A 82 4.05 4.07 11.10
CA ILE A 82 4.25 4.28 9.66
C ILE A 82 4.36 5.77 9.34
N GLY A 83 5.43 6.18 8.66
CA GLY A 83 5.56 7.51 8.05
C GLY A 83 5.15 7.54 6.56
N PRO A 84 4.76 8.71 6.00
CA PRO A 84 4.45 8.85 4.57
C PRO A 84 5.57 8.39 3.62
N GLU A 85 6.82 8.55 4.04
CA GLU A 85 8.02 8.14 3.31
C GLU A 85 8.21 6.62 3.22
N GLN A 86 7.56 5.85 4.11
CA GLN A 86 7.57 4.40 4.08
C GLN A 86 6.48 3.82 3.17
N LEU A 87 5.64 4.66 2.56
CA LEU A 87 4.51 4.22 1.73
C LEU A 87 4.83 4.38 0.24
N PRO A 88 4.20 3.57 -0.63
CA PRO A 88 4.40 3.71 -2.07
C PRO A 88 3.76 5.01 -2.57
N GLN A 89 4.22 5.51 -3.71
CA GLN A 89 3.50 6.55 -4.42
C GLN A 89 2.17 5.98 -4.93
N LEU A 90 1.08 6.71 -4.70
CA LEU A 90 -0.23 6.33 -5.24
C LEU A 90 -0.45 6.90 -6.63
N ILE A 91 -0.96 6.05 -7.51
CA ILE A 91 -1.32 6.37 -8.90
C ILE A 91 -2.76 5.93 -9.18
N ALA A 92 -3.37 6.49 -10.22
CA ALA A 92 -4.73 6.15 -10.59
C ALA A 92 -4.79 4.74 -11.23
N PRO A 93 -5.91 4.02 -11.07
CA PRO A 93 -6.15 2.78 -11.82
C PRO A 93 -6.01 3.01 -13.32
N GLY A 94 -5.38 2.06 -14.01
CA GLY A 94 -5.10 2.14 -15.45
C GLY A 94 -3.85 2.96 -15.81
N GLU A 95 -3.21 3.65 -14.86
CA GLU A 95 -1.90 4.27 -15.11
C GLU A 95 -0.77 3.23 -15.12
N ILE A 96 0.33 3.56 -15.80
CA ILE A 96 1.52 2.71 -15.83
C ILE A 96 2.24 2.79 -14.48
N VAL A 97 2.36 1.65 -13.80
CA VAL A 97 3.16 1.46 -12.58
C VAL A 97 4.64 1.57 -12.92
N GLY A 98 5.07 0.87 -13.97
CA GLY A 98 6.43 0.80 -14.45
C GLY A 98 6.50 -0.18 -15.61
N ALA A 99 7.72 -0.59 -15.97
CA ALA A 99 7.92 -1.62 -16.98
C ALA A 99 8.55 -2.86 -16.32
N LEU A 100 8.22 -4.05 -16.83
CA LEU A 100 8.78 -5.29 -16.30
C LEU A 100 10.31 -5.24 -16.34
N THR A 101 10.92 -5.52 -15.18
CA THR A 101 12.36 -5.75 -15.08
C THR A 101 12.76 -6.95 -15.94
N VAL A 102 14.02 -7.01 -16.36
CA VAL A 102 14.56 -8.16 -17.12
C VAL A 102 14.30 -9.48 -16.41
N ALA A 103 14.51 -9.50 -15.08
CA ALA A 103 14.29 -10.69 -14.26
C ALA A 103 12.81 -11.11 -14.21
N ALA A 104 11.90 -10.15 -14.01
CA ALA A 104 10.47 -10.42 -13.99
C ALA A 104 9.96 -10.89 -15.37
N ALA A 105 10.36 -10.21 -16.44
CA ALA A 105 10.02 -10.57 -17.81
C ALA A 105 10.50 -11.99 -18.15
N GLY A 106 11.75 -12.33 -17.81
CA GLY A 106 12.30 -13.67 -18.00
C GLY A 106 11.57 -14.76 -17.21
N HIS A 107 11.18 -14.48 -15.95
CA HIS A 107 10.42 -15.42 -15.13
C HIS A 107 9.01 -15.70 -15.68
N LEU A 108 8.38 -14.68 -16.27
CA LEU A 108 7.02 -14.77 -16.80
C LEU A 108 6.96 -15.21 -18.27
N GLY A 109 8.09 -15.27 -18.97
CA GLY A 109 8.12 -15.52 -20.42
C GLY A 109 7.53 -14.36 -21.24
N LEU A 110 7.61 -13.13 -20.71
CA LEU A 110 7.06 -11.92 -21.34
C LEU A 110 8.17 -11.03 -21.91
N PRO A 111 7.83 -10.10 -22.83
CA PRO A 111 8.80 -9.13 -23.33
C PRO A 111 9.38 -8.25 -22.21
N THR A 112 10.68 -8.02 -22.25
CA THR A 112 11.32 -7.02 -21.37
C THR A 112 10.79 -5.63 -21.71
N GLY A 113 10.54 -4.82 -20.69
CA GLY A 113 10.00 -3.48 -20.88
C GLY A 113 8.48 -3.44 -21.11
N LEU A 114 7.78 -4.58 -21.02
CA LEU A 114 6.32 -4.60 -21.07
C LEU A 114 5.75 -3.74 -19.93
N PRO A 115 4.84 -2.79 -20.21
CA PRO A 115 4.28 -1.93 -19.17
C PRO A 115 3.34 -2.71 -18.23
N GLU A 116 3.51 -2.50 -16.94
CA GLU A 116 2.56 -2.92 -15.90
C GLU A 116 1.55 -1.80 -15.65
N LEU A 117 0.26 -2.15 -15.68
CA LEU A 117 -0.83 -1.22 -15.38
C LEU A 117 -1.34 -1.40 -13.95
N ALA A 118 -1.65 -0.28 -13.30
CA ALA A 118 -2.25 -0.26 -11.99
C ALA A 118 -3.66 -0.86 -12.04
N ALA A 119 -3.87 -1.99 -11.35
CA ALA A 119 -5.18 -2.61 -11.19
C ALA A 119 -5.99 -1.96 -10.05
N THR A 120 -7.05 -2.62 -9.61
CA THR A 120 -7.81 -2.25 -8.40
C THR A 120 -7.78 -3.40 -7.40
N SER A 121 -8.44 -3.25 -6.25
CA SER A 121 -8.68 -4.39 -5.35
C SER A 121 -9.47 -5.50 -6.06
N ASP A 122 -9.31 -6.73 -5.56
CA ASP A 122 -10.01 -7.92 -6.06
C ASP A 122 -11.53 -7.72 -6.18
N LYS A 123 -12.15 -7.14 -5.14
CA LYS A 123 -13.58 -6.90 -5.12
C LYS A 123 -14.03 -5.85 -6.12
N ALA A 124 -13.21 -4.83 -6.34
CA ALA A 124 -13.49 -3.83 -7.36
C ALA A 124 -13.36 -4.42 -8.77
N CYS A 125 -12.36 -5.28 -9.01
CA CYS A 125 -12.22 -6.00 -10.27
C CYS A 125 -13.40 -6.96 -10.53
N GLU A 126 -13.87 -7.67 -9.50
CA GLU A 126 -15.03 -8.56 -9.59
C GLU A 126 -16.28 -7.79 -10.03
N VAL A 127 -16.60 -6.68 -9.37
CA VAL A 127 -17.78 -5.85 -9.68
C VAL A 127 -17.73 -5.31 -11.11
N LEU A 128 -16.55 -4.84 -11.56
CA LEU A 128 -16.37 -4.34 -12.92
C LEU A 128 -16.46 -5.44 -13.98
N GLY A 129 -15.94 -6.64 -13.69
CA GLY A 129 -15.92 -7.76 -14.62
C GLY A 129 -17.23 -8.56 -14.68
N SER A 130 -18.11 -8.41 -13.68
CA SER A 130 -19.43 -9.07 -13.63
C SER A 130 -20.55 -8.27 -14.29
N ALA A 131 -20.25 -7.07 -14.78
CA ALA A 131 -21.22 -6.15 -15.39
C ALA A 131 -21.49 -6.47 -16.87
#